data_AF-A0A925Z935-F1
#
_entry.id   AF-A0A925Z935-F1
#
_cell.length_a   1.000
_cell.length_b   1.000
_cell.length_c   1.000
_cell.angle_alpha   90.00
_cell.angle_beta   90.00
_cell.angle_gamma   90.00
#
_symmetry.space_group_name_H-M   'P 1'
#
loop_
_entity.id
_entity.type
_entity.pdbx_description
1 polymer ?
#
loop_
_entity_poly.entity_id
_entity_poly.type
_entity_poly.pdbx_seq_one_letter_code
_entity_poly.pdbx_strand_id
1 'polypeptide(L)'
;MALTRRAGARARMPLPLTAMLGFAIGIAAVALIALFSYRALEERTATADRVTRTFATMERLQALLSGLKDAETGQRGYLLNGSESYLAPYDIARAELPGEFKRVREQTLDNPRQQARLDTLEQLASAKLAELAQTVTLRREGDAAGALEIVNSDRGKATMDGIRAVINEMMDEEQTLLAQRQREWQDAATFSSRVQVAGALVLLLLICIAAVVSARNHRARETQFWLRAGQAGLNLTVQGDKPMATLGDKVLVYLANYLDAPVGALYLAEPDGTLRRVAGVAVPADAPLICPAEGLLGQA
;
A
#
# COMPACT_ATOMS: atom_id res chain seq x y z
N MET A 1 7.42 -10.47 66.51
CA MET A 1 6.16 -11.15 66.15
C MET A 1 5.36 -10.17 65.28
N ALA A 2 5.73 -9.96 64.03
CA ALA A 2 5.25 -10.69 62.85
C ALA A 2 3.71 -10.66 62.71
N LEU A 3 3.19 -9.83 61.80
CA LEU A 3 2.55 -10.29 60.56
C LEU A 3 2.02 -9.12 59.71
N THR A 4 2.70 -9.00 58.57
CA THR A 4 2.34 -8.38 57.29
C THR A 4 0.86 -8.51 56.87
N ARG A 5 0.28 -7.43 56.34
CA ARG A 5 -0.71 -7.52 55.25
C ARG A 5 -0.33 -6.53 54.15
N ARG A 6 0.46 -7.02 53.18
CA ARG A 6 0.67 -6.34 51.89
C ARG A 6 -0.67 -6.37 51.15
N ALA A 7 -1.28 -5.20 50.99
CA ALA A 7 -2.36 -5.00 50.02
C ALA A 7 -1.75 -5.17 48.62
N GLY A 8 -2.02 -6.31 47.99
CA GLY A 8 -1.68 -6.54 46.59
C GLY A 8 -2.47 -5.57 45.73
N ALA A 9 -1.80 -4.55 45.21
CA ALA A 9 -2.30 -3.71 44.13
C ALA A 9 -2.44 -4.59 42.87
N ARG A 10 -3.59 -5.27 42.73
CA ARG A 10 -3.99 -5.85 41.44
C ARG A 10 -4.19 -4.68 40.49
N ALA A 11 -3.20 -4.41 39.65
CA ALA A 11 -3.32 -3.50 38.52
C ALA A 11 -4.56 -3.92 37.72
N ARG A 12 -5.61 -3.11 37.80
CA ARG A 12 -6.81 -3.28 36.98
C ARG A 12 -6.39 -2.96 35.56
N MET A 13 -6.12 -3.98 34.74
CA MET A 13 -5.95 -3.75 33.30
C MET A 13 -7.24 -3.11 32.78
N PRO A 14 -7.18 -1.92 32.16
CA PRO A 14 -8.37 -1.13 31.84
C PRO A 14 -9.20 -1.68 30.67
N LEU A 15 -8.79 -2.78 30.03
CA LEU A 15 -9.50 -3.41 28.91
C LEU A 15 -9.42 -4.94 29.01
N PRO A 16 -10.44 -5.69 28.55
CA PRO A 16 -10.36 -7.14 28.47
C PRO A 16 -9.21 -7.57 27.53
N LEU A 17 -8.43 -8.58 27.90
CA LEU A 17 -7.25 -9.06 27.16
C LEU A 17 -7.53 -9.32 25.67
N THR A 18 -8.74 -9.77 25.36
CA THR A 18 -9.23 -10.00 23.99
C THR A 18 -9.30 -8.72 23.14
N ALA A 19 -9.63 -7.57 23.74
CA ALA A 19 -9.63 -6.28 23.07
C ALA A 19 -8.21 -5.77 22.81
N MET A 20 -7.28 -5.98 23.76
CA MET A 20 -5.87 -5.63 23.57
C MET A 20 -5.22 -6.46 22.45
N LEU A 21 -5.55 -7.76 22.37
CA LEU A 21 -5.09 -8.64 21.28
C LEU A 21 -5.62 -8.17 19.91
N GLY A 22 -6.90 -7.83 19.80
CA GLY A 22 -7.47 -7.30 18.57
C GLY A 22 -6.79 -6.00 18.12
N PHE A 23 -6.51 -5.09 19.06
CA PHE A 23 -5.81 -3.84 18.78
C PHE A 23 -4.35 -4.08 18.35
N ALA A 24 -3.65 -4.99 19.01
CA ALA A 24 -2.28 -5.36 18.67
C ALA A 24 -2.18 -5.98 17.26
N ILE A 25 -3.12 -6.86 16.88
CA ILE A 25 -3.18 -7.45 15.54
C ILE A 25 -3.51 -6.36 14.50
N GLY A 26 -4.42 -5.44 14.80
CA GLY A 26 -4.74 -4.31 13.92
C GLY A 26 -3.54 -3.40 13.68
N ILE A 27 -2.81 -3.03 14.73
CA ILE A 27 -1.56 -2.25 14.62
C ILE A 27 -0.53 -3.01 13.78
N ALA A 28 -0.33 -4.31 14.04
CA ALA A 28 0.62 -5.12 13.29
C ALA A 28 0.26 -5.19 11.79
N ALA A 29 -1.02 -5.33 11.46
CA ALA A 29 -1.50 -5.31 10.08
C ALA A 29 -1.26 -3.95 9.41
N VAL A 30 -1.55 -2.84 10.08
CA VAL A 30 -1.29 -1.49 9.56
C VAL A 30 0.22 -1.26 9.37
N ALA A 31 1.04 -1.69 10.33
CA ALA A 31 2.50 -1.57 10.23
C ALA A 31 3.07 -2.39 9.07
N LEU A 32 2.56 -3.61 8.84
CA LEU A 32 2.92 -4.43 7.69
C LEU A 32 2.51 -3.77 6.37
N ILE A 33 1.27 -3.27 6.27
CA ILE A 33 0.79 -2.56 5.08
C ILE A 33 1.67 -1.33 4.80
N ALA A 34 2.01 -0.56 5.84
CA ALA A 34 2.88 0.61 5.72
C ALA A 34 4.30 0.22 5.26
N LEU A 35 4.87 -0.85 5.82
CA LEU A 35 6.19 -1.35 5.43
C LEU A 35 6.22 -1.79 3.95
N PHE A 36 5.24 -2.59 3.52
CA PHE A 36 5.13 -3.02 2.12
C PHE A 36 4.88 -1.83 1.19
N SER A 37 4.04 -0.87 1.60
CA SER A 37 3.80 0.35 0.82
C SER A 37 5.06 1.22 0.70
N TYR A 38 5.88 1.30 1.75
CA TYR A 38 7.12 2.05 1.73
C TYR A 38 8.15 1.39 0.81
N ARG A 39 8.32 0.06 0.91
CA ARG A 39 9.19 -0.71 0.00
C ARG A 39 8.79 -0.57 -1.46
N ALA A 40 7.49 -0.63 -1.75
CA ALA A 40 6.95 -0.43 -3.09
C ALA A 40 7.18 1.01 -3.62
N LEU A 41 7.35 2.00 -2.74
CA LEU A 41 7.66 3.37 -3.13
C LEU A 41 9.15 3.56 -3.41
N GLU A 42 10.02 2.96 -2.62
CA GLU A 42 11.47 3.00 -2.80
C GLU A 42 11.91 2.29 -4.10
N GLU A 43 11.24 1.20 -4.46
CA GLU A 43 11.46 0.50 -5.73
C GLU A 43 11.00 1.31 -6.96
N ARG A 44 10.07 2.27 -6.78
CA ARG A 44 9.63 3.19 -7.85
C ARG A 44 10.69 4.24 -8.18
N THR A 45 11.37 4.80 -7.18
CA THR A 45 12.38 5.86 -7.42
C THR A 45 13.62 5.30 -8.11
N ALA A 46 14.11 4.14 -7.67
CA ALA A 46 15.25 3.46 -8.31
C ALA A 46 14.96 3.04 -9.76
N THR A 47 13.71 2.64 -10.05
CA THR A 47 13.26 2.31 -11.41
C THR A 47 13.19 3.57 -12.28
N ALA A 48 12.69 4.69 -11.76
CA ALA A 48 12.63 5.96 -12.49
C ALA A 48 14.02 6.45 -12.92
N ASP A 49 15.03 6.35 -12.06
CA ASP A 49 16.40 6.72 -12.39
C ASP A 49 17.01 5.84 -13.50
N ARG A 50 16.69 4.55 -13.50
CA ARG A 50 17.17 3.60 -14.53
C ARG A 50 16.48 3.83 -15.87
N VAL A 51 15.18 4.11 -15.87
CA VAL A 51 14.43 4.49 -17.08
C VAL A 51 15.00 5.78 -17.66
N THR A 52 15.24 6.80 -16.83
CA THR A 52 15.83 8.08 -17.25
C THR A 52 17.22 7.89 -17.86
N ARG A 53 18.06 7.05 -17.25
CA ARG A 53 19.38 6.70 -17.82
C ARG A 53 19.28 5.99 -19.17
N THR A 54 18.31 5.10 -19.33
CA THR A 54 18.08 4.39 -20.60
C THR A 54 17.73 5.38 -21.71
N PHE A 55 16.78 6.28 -21.47
CA PHE A 55 16.42 7.33 -22.44
C PHE A 55 17.58 8.28 -22.74
N ALA A 56 18.33 8.70 -21.73
CA ALA A 56 19.52 9.55 -21.93
C ALA A 56 20.58 8.85 -22.79
N THR A 57 20.77 7.54 -22.64
CA THR A 57 21.71 6.76 -23.46
C THR A 57 21.24 6.71 -24.92
N MET A 58 19.95 6.42 -25.14
CA MET A 58 19.35 6.39 -26.49
C MET A 58 19.44 7.75 -27.20
N GLU A 59 19.16 8.84 -26.48
CA GLU A 59 19.27 10.21 -26.99
C GLU A 59 20.71 10.52 -27.43
N ARG A 60 21.71 10.13 -26.64
CA ARG A 60 23.12 10.31 -27.00
C ARG A 60 23.54 9.50 -28.20
N LEU A 61 23.09 8.25 -28.31
CA LEU A 61 23.35 7.43 -29.50
C LEU A 61 22.76 8.08 -30.78
N GLN A 62 21.57 8.68 -30.68
CA GLN A 62 20.99 9.44 -31.79
C GLN A 62 21.75 10.74 -32.08
N ALA A 63 22.25 11.43 -31.05
CA ALA A 63 23.09 12.61 -31.21
C ALA A 63 24.41 12.27 -31.92
N LEU A 64 25.06 11.15 -31.55
CA LEU A 64 26.27 10.64 -32.23
C LEU A 64 25.99 10.39 -33.73
N LEU A 65 24.90 9.69 -34.06
CA LEU A 65 24.51 9.42 -35.44
C LEU A 65 24.24 10.73 -36.22
N SER A 66 23.53 11.66 -35.60
CA SER A 66 23.15 12.93 -36.21
C SER A 66 24.38 13.80 -36.47
N GLY A 67 25.28 13.93 -35.49
CA GLY A 67 26.54 14.67 -35.65
C GLY A 67 27.42 14.11 -36.78
N LEU A 68 27.53 12.78 -36.89
CA LEU A 68 28.28 12.16 -37.99
C LEU A 68 27.61 12.37 -39.35
N LYS A 69 26.28 12.32 -39.42
CA LYS A 69 25.51 12.60 -40.64
C LYS A 69 25.66 14.07 -41.07
N ASP A 70 25.57 14.99 -40.12
CA ASP A 70 25.68 16.42 -40.39
C ASP A 70 27.11 16.78 -40.83
N ALA A 71 28.12 16.16 -40.21
CA ALA A 71 29.51 16.27 -40.63
C ALA A 71 29.73 15.79 -42.08
N GLU A 72 29.20 14.62 -42.43
CA GLU A 72 29.25 14.11 -43.82
C GLU A 72 28.49 15.03 -44.79
N THR A 73 27.34 15.56 -44.39
CA THR A 73 26.54 16.47 -45.22
C THR A 73 27.27 17.80 -45.46
N GLY A 74 27.86 18.38 -44.42
CA GLY A 74 28.66 19.60 -44.50
C GLY A 74 29.91 19.41 -45.35
N GLN A 75 30.63 18.31 -45.15
CA GLN A 75 31.79 17.95 -45.96
C GLN A 75 31.44 17.82 -47.45
N ARG A 76 30.33 17.15 -47.81
CA ARG A 76 29.89 17.04 -49.20
C ARG A 76 29.53 18.40 -49.80
N GLY A 77 28.87 19.27 -49.03
CA GLY A 77 28.59 20.64 -49.44
C GLY A 77 29.88 21.41 -49.77
N TYR A 78 30.89 21.30 -48.90
CA TYR A 78 32.21 21.90 -49.11
C TYR A 78 32.92 21.35 -50.36
N LEU A 79 32.89 20.03 -50.59
CA LEU A 79 33.48 19.46 -51.80
C LEU A 79 32.82 19.98 -53.07
N LEU A 80 31.49 20.18 -53.06
CA LEU A 80 30.72 20.63 -54.21
C LEU A 80 30.98 22.11 -54.57
N ASN A 81 31.03 23.00 -53.58
CA ASN A 81 31.07 24.45 -53.85
C ASN A 81 32.35 25.16 -53.35
N GLY A 82 33.17 24.52 -52.52
CA GLY A 82 34.41 25.07 -51.97
C GLY A 82 34.24 26.09 -50.84
N SER A 83 33.03 26.36 -50.36
CA SER A 83 32.76 27.35 -49.32
C SER A 83 32.98 26.78 -47.91
N GLU A 84 33.96 27.32 -47.20
CA GLU A 84 34.33 26.92 -45.82
C GLU A 84 33.15 26.96 -44.83
N SER A 85 32.12 27.78 -45.10
CA SER A 85 30.90 27.81 -44.26
C SER A 85 30.18 26.46 -44.16
N TYR A 86 30.33 25.58 -45.15
CA TYR A 86 29.75 24.23 -45.12
C TYR A 86 30.48 23.28 -44.16
N LEU A 87 31.70 23.62 -43.72
CA LEU A 87 32.47 22.77 -42.78
C LEU A 87 32.07 22.97 -41.32
N ALA A 88 31.22 23.94 -40.99
CA ALA A 88 30.79 24.18 -39.61
C ALA A 88 30.23 22.92 -38.90
N PRO A 89 29.33 22.11 -39.50
CA PRO A 89 28.86 20.87 -38.87
C PRO A 89 29.97 19.81 -38.69
N TYR A 90 30.94 19.76 -39.61
CA TYR A 90 32.09 18.85 -39.50
C TYR A 90 33.00 19.24 -38.34
N ASP A 91 33.30 20.52 -38.17
CA ASP A 91 34.13 21.00 -37.07
C ASP A 91 33.44 20.83 -35.71
N ILE A 92 32.12 21.02 -35.63
CA ILE A 92 31.32 20.75 -34.43
C ILE A 92 31.39 19.27 -34.07
N ALA A 93 31.11 18.38 -35.02
CA ALA A 93 31.14 16.93 -34.76
C ALA A 93 32.53 16.47 -34.29
N ARG A 94 33.61 16.98 -34.90
CA ARG A 94 34.99 16.67 -34.47
C ARG A 94 35.26 17.10 -33.02
N ALA A 95 34.67 18.20 -32.56
CA ALA A 95 34.85 18.71 -31.21
C ALA A 95 33.97 17.99 -30.16
N GLU A 96 32.73 17.66 -30.51
CA GLU A 96 31.73 17.18 -29.54
C GLU A 96 31.66 15.65 -29.41
N LEU A 97 31.89 14.90 -30.50
CA LEU A 97 31.74 13.44 -30.51
C LEU A 97 32.58 12.74 -29.42
N PRO A 98 33.86 13.08 -29.15
CA PRO A 98 34.63 12.44 -28.09
C PRO A 98 33.98 12.58 -26.70
N GLY A 99 33.33 13.72 -26.44
CA GLY A 99 32.61 13.96 -25.19
C GLY A 99 31.35 13.10 -25.09
N GLU A 100 30.62 12.93 -26.19
CA GLU A 100 29.44 12.05 -26.23
C GLU A 100 29.81 10.58 -26.05
N PHE A 101 30.88 10.08 -26.70
CA PHE A 101 31.38 8.73 -26.49
C PHE A 101 31.72 8.47 -25.01
N LYS A 102 32.40 9.41 -24.36
CA LYS A 102 32.71 9.31 -22.92
C LYS A 102 31.44 9.20 -22.06
N ARG A 103 30.41 10.00 -22.34
CA ARG A 103 29.16 9.98 -21.58
C ARG A 103 28.39 8.69 -21.77
N VAL A 104 28.30 8.17 -23.00
CA VAL A 104 27.69 6.86 -23.28
C VAL A 104 28.47 5.75 -22.55
N ARG A 105 29.81 5.84 -22.52
CA ARG A 105 30.67 4.89 -21.81
C ARG A 105 30.40 4.89 -20.30
N GLU A 106 30.26 6.06 -19.69
CA GLU A 106 29.93 6.21 -18.27
C GLU A 106 28.52 5.68 -17.93
N GLN A 107 27.56 5.86 -18.85
CA GLN A 107 26.17 5.43 -18.65
C GLN A 107 25.96 3.92 -18.82
N THR A 108 26.90 3.22 -19.48
CA THR A 108 26.81 1.79 -19.82
C THR A 108 27.87 0.94 -19.12
N LEU A 109 28.46 1.41 -18.02
CA LEU A 109 29.52 0.70 -17.29
C LEU A 109 29.12 -0.67 -16.77
N ASP A 110 27.83 -0.87 -16.50
CA ASP A 110 27.24 -2.12 -16.02
C ASP A 110 26.92 -3.11 -17.15
N ASN A 111 27.11 -2.74 -18.41
CA ASN A 111 26.78 -3.57 -19.57
C ASN A 111 28.01 -3.81 -20.47
N PRO A 112 28.72 -4.95 -20.30
CA PRO A 112 29.88 -5.29 -21.11
C PRO A 112 29.60 -5.41 -22.61
N ARG A 113 28.37 -5.78 -23.01
CA ARG A 113 28.00 -5.86 -24.43
C ARG A 113 27.88 -4.47 -25.05
N GLN A 114 27.32 -3.51 -24.30
CA GLN A 114 27.27 -2.12 -24.75
C GLN A 114 28.66 -1.50 -24.82
N GLN A 115 29.56 -1.81 -23.90
CA GLN A 115 30.96 -1.36 -23.97
C GLN A 115 31.65 -1.85 -25.26
N ALA A 116 31.52 -3.14 -25.58
CA ALA A 116 32.12 -3.71 -26.79
C ALA A 116 31.53 -3.11 -28.09
N ARG A 117 30.21 -2.88 -28.12
CA ARG A 117 29.56 -2.18 -29.24
C ARG A 117 30.01 -0.72 -29.33
N LEU A 118 30.17 -0.03 -28.21
CA LEU A 118 30.66 1.34 -28.16
C LEU A 118 32.10 1.44 -28.67
N ASP A 119 32.98 0.50 -28.33
CA ASP A 119 34.34 0.42 -28.86
C ASP A 119 34.34 0.27 -30.40
N THR A 120 33.45 -0.59 -30.91
CA THR A 120 33.28 -0.78 -32.35
C THR A 120 32.75 0.50 -33.02
N LEU A 121 31.77 1.15 -32.39
CA LEU A 121 31.20 2.41 -32.87
C LEU A 121 32.25 3.52 -32.91
N GLU A 122 33.09 3.63 -31.88
CA GLU A 122 34.15 4.62 -31.76
C GLU A 122 35.23 4.42 -32.83
N GLN A 123 35.60 3.18 -33.13
CA GLN A 123 36.49 2.85 -34.24
C GLN A 123 35.91 3.25 -35.60
N LEU A 124 34.64 2.91 -35.86
CA LEU A 124 33.96 3.27 -37.11
C LEU A 124 33.79 4.78 -37.25
N ALA A 125 33.41 5.49 -36.18
CA ALA A 125 33.28 6.94 -36.15
C ALA A 125 34.64 7.62 -36.40
N SER A 126 35.70 7.13 -35.79
CA SER A 126 37.07 7.62 -36.01
C SER A 126 37.52 7.42 -37.46
N ALA A 127 37.25 6.24 -38.03
CA ALA A 127 37.52 5.95 -39.44
C ALA A 127 36.74 6.88 -40.37
N LYS A 128 35.46 7.16 -40.04
CA LYS A 128 34.64 8.10 -40.80
C LYS A 128 35.18 9.52 -40.74
N LEU A 129 35.51 10.03 -39.55
CA LEU A 129 36.08 11.38 -39.39
C LEU A 129 37.43 11.51 -40.10
N ALA A 130 38.26 10.46 -40.10
CA ALA A 130 39.53 10.46 -40.83
C ALA A 130 39.32 10.52 -42.36
N GLU A 131 38.32 9.81 -42.89
CA GLU A 131 37.93 9.88 -44.30
C GLU A 131 37.42 11.29 -44.68
N LEU A 132 36.57 11.89 -43.84
CA LEU A 132 36.11 13.27 -44.03
C LEU A 132 37.28 14.27 -43.97
N ALA A 133 38.20 14.12 -43.02
CA ALA A 133 39.37 14.98 -42.90
C ALA A 133 40.26 14.90 -44.14
N GLN A 134 40.52 13.70 -44.65
CA GLN A 134 41.35 13.47 -45.82
C GLN A 134 40.78 14.17 -47.06
N THR A 135 39.48 14.04 -47.30
CA THR A 135 38.81 14.66 -48.45
C THR A 135 38.74 16.19 -48.35
N VAL A 136 38.54 16.73 -47.14
CA VAL A 136 38.62 18.18 -46.89
C VAL A 136 40.02 18.72 -47.16
N THR A 137 41.07 18.02 -46.71
CA THR A 137 42.46 18.43 -46.95
C THR A 137 42.79 18.44 -48.44
N LEU A 138 42.47 17.37 -49.17
CA LEU A 138 42.69 17.31 -50.63
C LEU A 138 41.99 18.46 -51.36
N ARG A 139 40.74 18.76 -50.98
CA ARG A 139 39.98 19.88 -51.56
C ARG A 139 40.63 21.24 -51.26
N ARG A 140 41.16 21.44 -50.04
CA ARG A 140 41.90 22.66 -49.65
C ARG A 140 43.21 22.83 -50.43
N GLU A 141 43.87 21.72 -50.72
CA GLU A 141 45.13 21.69 -51.50
C GLU A 141 44.90 21.85 -53.01
N GLY A 142 43.64 21.96 -53.46
CA GLY A 142 43.27 22.11 -54.87
C GLY A 142 43.07 20.79 -55.60
N ASP A 143 43.28 19.64 -54.95
CA ASP A 143 43.04 18.31 -55.51
C ASP A 143 41.56 17.87 -55.36
N ALA A 144 40.71 18.53 -56.15
CA ALA A 144 39.29 18.21 -56.22
C ALA A 144 39.03 16.77 -56.72
N ALA A 145 39.88 16.29 -57.64
CA ALA A 145 39.72 14.99 -58.27
C ALA A 145 40.03 13.85 -57.28
N GLY A 146 41.13 13.95 -56.53
CA GLY A 146 41.47 12.99 -55.49
C GLY A 146 40.46 12.98 -54.34
N ALA A 147 39.93 14.15 -53.95
CA ALA A 147 38.84 14.20 -52.97
C ALA A 147 37.58 13.45 -53.46
N LEU A 148 37.23 13.58 -54.74
CA LEU A 148 36.07 12.92 -55.33
C LEU A 148 36.29 11.41 -55.51
N GLU A 149 37.51 10.98 -55.83
CA GLU A 149 37.88 9.56 -55.92
C GLU A 149 37.64 8.83 -54.60
N ILE A 150 38.04 9.44 -53.47
CA ILE A 150 37.79 8.87 -52.14
C ILE A 150 36.29 8.77 -51.84
N VAL A 151 35.51 9.80 -52.14
CA VAL A 151 34.05 9.76 -51.92
C VAL A 151 33.39 8.68 -52.79
N ASN A 152 33.84 8.53 -54.04
CA ASN A 152 33.34 7.53 -54.99
C ASN A 152 33.82 6.10 -54.68
N SER A 153 34.78 5.92 -53.78
CA SER A 153 35.26 4.58 -53.37
C SER A 153 34.23 3.78 -52.55
N ASP A 154 33.08 4.35 -52.22
CA ASP A 154 32.03 3.81 -51.34
C ASP A 154 32.49 3.46 -49.91
N ARG A 155 33.77 3.64 -49.57
CA ARG A 155 34.32 3.39 -48.22
C ARG A 155 33.59 4.21 -47.16
N GLY A 156 33.32 5.47 -47.45
CA GLY A 156 32.59 6.37 -46.56
C GLY A 156 31.14 5.91 -46.32
N LYS A 157 30.49 5.32 -47.33
CA LYS A 157 29.13 4.78 -47.23
C LYS A 157 29.10 3.49 -46.41
N ALA A 158 29.98 2.55 -46.71
CA ALA A 158 30.09 1.29 -45.96
C ALA A 158 30.37 1.54 -44.47
N THR A 159 31.24 2.52 -44.15
CA THR A 159 31.52 2.91 -42.77
C THR A 159 30.27 3.48 -42.08
N MET A 160 29.50 4.35 -42.76
CA MET A 160 28.26 4.91 -42.22
C MET A 160 27.15 3.87 -42.05
N ASP A 161 27.06 2.87 -42.93
CA ASP A 161 26.12 1.77 -42.79
C ASP A 161 26.49 0.89 -41.58
N GLY A 162 27.78 0.66 -41.34
CA GLY A 162 28.29 0.03 -40.12
C GLY A 162 27.94 0.83 -38.85
N ILE A 163 28.14 2.16 -38.88
CA ILE A 163 27.75 3.06 -37.77
C ILE A 163 26.25 2.93 -37.46
N ARG A 164 25.39 2.99 -38.50
CA ARG A 164 23.94 2.82 -38.35
C ARG A 164 23.58 1.47 -37.75
N ALA A 165 24.21 0.40 -38.22
CA ALA A 165 23.97 -0.95 -37.73
C ALA A 165 24.32 -1.07 -36.23
N VAL A 166 25.51 -0.63 -35.83
CA VAL A 166 25.94 -0.70 -34.43
C VAL A 166 25.05 0.16 -33.53
N ILE A 167 24.69 1.38 -33.94
CA ILE A 167 23.78 2.24 -33.17
C ILE A 167 22.40 1.59 -33.02
N ASN A 168 21.87 0.98 -34.08
CA ASN A 168 20.59 0.25 -34.01
C ASN A 168 20.68 -0.93 -33.04
N GLU A 169 21.75 -1.73 -33.08
CA GLU A 169 21.96 -2.81 -32.13
C GLU A 169 22.04 -2.33 -30.68
N MET A 170 22.72 -1.19 -30.44
CA MET A 170 22.79 -0.58 -29.11
C MET A 170 21.43 -0.06 -28.65
N MET A 171 20.63 0.54 -29.54
CA MET A 171 19.27 1.00 -29.23
C MET A 171 18.33 -0.17 -28.94
N ASP A 172 18.39 -1.26 -29.70
CA ASP A 172 17.55 -2.43 -29.52
C ASP A 172 17.83 -3.13 -28.18
N GLU A 173 19.09 -3.17 -27.75
CA GLU A 173 19.48 -3.68 -26.42
C GLU A 173 18.85 -2.82 -25.31
N GLU A 174 18.98 -1.49 -25.39
CA GLU A 174 18.38 -0.60 -24.39
C GLU A 174 16.85 -0.70 -24.35
N GLN A 175 16.19 -0.82 -25.51
CA GLN A 175 14.74 -1.03 -25.58
C GLN A 175 14.32 -2.38 -24.98
N THR A 176 15.09 -3.44 -25.22
CA THR A 176 14.84 -4.77 -24.68
C THR A 176 14.99 -4.78 -23.16
N LEU A 177 16.08 -4.18 -22.65
CA LEU A 177 16.32 -4.04 -21.21
C LEU A 177 15.23 -3.18 -20.54
N LEU A 178 14.80 -2.09 -21.19
CA LEU A 178 13.70 -1.27 -20.70
C LEU A 178 12.40 -2.06 -20.61
N ALA A 179 12.06 -2.81 -21.65
CA ALA A 179 10.84 -3.62 -21.69
C ALA A 179 10.85 -4.73 -20.63
N GLN A 180 12.00 -5.37 -20.39
CA GLN A 180 12.14 -6.37 -19.35
C GLN A 180 11.95 -5.75 -17.96
N ARG A 181 12.65 -4.65 -17.66
CA ARG A 181 12.54 -3.93 -16.38
C ARG A 181 11.12 -3.43 -16.12
N GLN A 182 10.42 -2.98 -17.16
CA GLN A 182 9.03 -2.53 -17.06
C GLN A 182 8.08 -3.67 -16.68
N ARG A 183 8.29 -4.88 -17.24
CA ARG A 183 7.49 -6.07 -16.88
C ARG A 183 7.76 -6.51 -15.45
N GLU A 184 9.03 -6.60 -15.06
CA GLU A 184 9.44 -6.93 -13.69
C GLU A 184 8.82 -5.96 -12.67
N TRP A 185 8.81 -4.66 -12.98
CA TRP A 185 8.18 -3.64 -12.15
C TRP A 185 6.65 -3.77 -12.09
N GLN A 186 5.99 -4.04 -13.22
CA GLN A 186 4.54 -4.26 -13.25
C GLN A 186 4.13 -5.48 -12.43
N ASP A 187 4.88 -6.57 -12.52
CA ASP A 187 4.62 -7.78 -11.74
C ASP A 187 4.80 -7.53 -10.23
N ALA A 188 5.88 -6.86 -9.82
CA ALA A 188 6.11 -6.47 -8.44
C ALA A 188 5.01 -5.51 -7.91
N ALA A 189 4.62 -4.52 -8.71
CA ALA A 189 3.58 -3.55 -8.36
C ALA A 189 2.20 -4.23 -8.21
N THR A 190 1.84 -5.15 -9.09
CA THR A 190 0.55 -5.87 -8.99
C THR A 190 0.53 -6.83 -7.81
N PHE A 191 1.65 -7.46 -7.47
CA PHE A 191 1.77 -8.27 -6.25
C PHE A 191 1.60 -7.41 -5.00
N SER A 192 2.30 -6.28 -4.92
CA SER A 192 2.17 -5.33 -3.80
C SER A 192 0.74 -4.80 -3.66
N SER A 193 0.07 -4.46 -4.77
CA SER A 193 -1.34 -4.02 -4.75
C SER A 193 -2.27 -5.10 -4.22
N ARG A 194 -2.08 -6.36 -4.63
CA ARG A 194 -2.84 -7.51 -4.12
C ARG A 194 -2.65 -7.70 -2.61
N VAL A 195 -1.42 -7.59 -2.12
CA VAL A 195 -1.11 -7.67 -0.68
C VAL A 195 -1.79 -6.54 0.11
N GLN A 196 -1.83 -5.32 -0.44
CA GLN A 196 -2.53 -4.19 0.20
C GLN A 196 -4.03 -4.41 0.30
N VAL A 197 -4.68 -4.87 -0.78
CA VAL A 197 -6.13 -5.16 -0.78
C VAL A 197 -6.44 -6.30 0.20
N ALA A 198 -5.66 -7.38 0.17
CA ALA A 198 -5.83 -8.50 1.11
C ALA A 198 -5.65 -8.05 2.56
N GLY A 199 -4.62 -7.24 2.85
CA GLY A 199 -4.38 -6.67 4.18
C GLY A 199 -5.53 -5.78 4.66
N ALA A 200 -6.08 -4.93 3.78
CA ALA A 200 -7.24 -4.10 4.09
C ALA A 200 -8.49 -4.94 4.40
N LEU A 201 -8.74 -6.02 3.65
CA LEU A 201 -9.85 -6.93 3.90
C LEU A 201 -9.70 -7.68 5.24
N VAL A 202 -8.49 -8.13 5.58
CA VAL A 202 -8.21 -8.77 6.87
C VAL A 202 -8.44 -7.77 8.02
N LEU A 203 -7.98 -6.52 7.88
CA LEU A 203 -8.20 -5.49 8.89
C LEU A 203 -9.70 -5.18 9.07
N LEU A 204 -10.44 -5.05 7.96
CA LEU A 204 -11.89 -4.87 7.98
C LEU A 204 -12.58 -6.02 8.73
N LEU A 205 -12.22 -7.27 8.43
CA LEU A 205 -12.76 -8.45 9.08
C LEU A 205 -12.51 -8.43 10.60
N LEU A 206 -11.30 -8.07 11.03
CA LEU A 206 -10.95 -7.96 12.45
C LEU A 206 -11.75 -6.87 13.16
N ILE A 207 -11.96 -5.72 12.51
CA ILE A 207 -12.81 -4.63 13.04
C ILE A 207 -14.25 -5.12 13.18
N CYS A 208 -14.81 -5.82 12.19
CA CYS A 208 -16.15 -6.39 12.26
C CYS A 208 -16.29 -7.41 13.40
N ILE A 209 -15.32 -8.31 13.56
CA ILE A 209 -15.31 -9.30 14.66
C ILE A 209 -15.26 -8.58 16.02
N ALA A 210 -14.37 -7.59 16.16
CA ALA A 210 -14.25 -6.80 17.39
C ALA A 210 -15.55 -6.04 17.70
N ALA A 211 -16.20 -5.45 16.70
CA ALA A 211 -17.48 -4.76 16.86
C ALA A 211 -18.59 -5.70 17.33
N VAL A 212 -18.70 -6.91 16.75
CA VAL A 212 -19.69 -7.92 17.15
C VAL A 212 -19.44 -8.40 18.57
N VAL A 213 -18.20 -8.71 18.93
CA VAL A 213 -17.83 -9.14 20.29
C VAL A 213 -18.12 -8.03 21.30
N SER A 214 -17.79 -6.79 20.97
CA SER A 214 -18.08 -5.63 21.82
C SER A 214 -19.58 -5.45 22.02
N ALA A 215 -20.38 -5.49 20.95
CA ALA A 215 -21.83 -5.38 21.02
C ALA A 215 -22.47 -6.48 21.88
N ARG A 216 -22.01 -7.73 21.75
CA ARG A 216 -22.46 -8.84 22.61
C ARG A 216 -22.11 -8.61 24.08
N ASN A 217 -20.90 -8.14 24.35
CA ASN A 217 -20.44 -7.84 25.71
C ASN A 217 -21.22 -6.67 26.34
N HIS A 218 -21.58 -5.65 25.56
CA HIS A 218 -22.41 -4.54 26.04
C HIS A 218 -23.81 -5.02 26.44
N ARG A 219 -24.48 -5.80 25.59
CA ARG A 219 -25.81 -6.39 25.91
C ARG A 219 -25.77 -7.25 27.17
N ALA A 220 -24.75 -8.11 27.29
CA ALA A 220 -24.59 -8.96 28.47
C ALA A 220 -24.39 -8.14 29.76
N ARG A 221 -23.66 -7.02 29.69
CA ARG A 221 -23.46 -6.12 30.84
C ARG A 221 -24.74 -5.38 31.23
N GLU A 222 -25.55 -4.95 30.26
CA GLU A 222 -26.84 -4.30 30.52
C GLU A 222 -27.79 -5.24 31.27
N THR A 223 -27.91 -6.50 30.85
CA THR A 223 -28.73 -7.50 31.56
C THR A 223 -28.24 -7.75 32.99
N GLN A 224 -26.92 -7.86 33.18
CA GLN A 224 -26.34 -8.04 34.51
C GLN A 224 -26.57 -6.81 35.40
N PHE A 225 -26.46 -5.61 34.83
CA PHE A 225 -26.70 -4.37 35.56
C PHE A 225 -28.16 -4.26 35.98
N TRP A 226 -29.11 -4.54 35.06
CA TRP A 226 -30.53 -4.57 35.36
C TRP A 226 -30.84 -5.58 36.49
N LEU A 227 -30.41 -6.84 36.37
CA LEU A 227 -30.64 -7.84 37.42
C LEU A 227 -30.07 -7.43 38.79
N ARG A 228 -28.85 -6.88 38.83
CA ARG A 228 -28.22 -6.43 40.07
C ARG A 228 -28.89 -5.21 40.66
N ALA A 229 -29.32 -4.26 39.84
CA ALA A 229 -30.05 -3.07 40.29
C ALA A 229 -31.41 -3.46 40.89
N GLY A 230 -32.13 -4.39 40.24
CA GLY A 230 -33.36 -4.98 40.76
C GLY A 230 -33.15 -5.68 42.11
N GLN A 231 -32.13 -6.54 42.22
CA GLN A 231 -31.80 -7.23 43.47
C GLN A 231 -31.41 -6.25 44.59
N ALA A 232 -30.62 -5.21 44.28
CA ALA A 232 -30.20 -4.23 45.27
C ALA A 232 -31.38 -3.42 45.81
N GLY A 233 -32.29 -2.95 44.95
CA GLY A 233 -33.48 -2.23 45.38
C GLY A 233 -34.47 -3.11 46.16
N LEU A 234 -34.60 -4.39 45.77
CA LEU A 234 -35.39 -5.35 46.54
C LEU A 234 -34.80 -5.58 47.94
N ASN A 235 -33.48 -5.79 48.04
CA ASN A 235 -32.81 -5.97 49.33
C ASN A 235 -33.01 -4.76 50.26
N LEU A 236 -32.93 -3.52 49.73
CA LEU A 236 -33.23 -2.30 50.51
C LEU A 236 -34.69 -2.24 50.97
N THR A 237 -35.62 -2.73 50.14
CA THR A 237 -37.06 -2.79 50.46
C THR A 237 -37.32 -3.78 51.60
N VAL A 238 -36.64 -4.92 51.57
CA VAL A 238 -36.76 -6.01 52.55
C VAL A 238 -36.01 -5.72 53.85
N GLN A 239 -35.06 -4.79 53.85
CA GLN A 239 -34.28 -4.44 55.04
C GLN A 239 -35.14 -3.82 56.16
N GLY A 240 -34.89 -4.27 57.40
CA GLY A 240 -35.56 -3.83 58.63
C GLY A 240 -36.60 -4.83 59.14
N ASP A 241 -36.96 -4.73 60.42
CA ASP A 241 -38.02 -5.55 61.01
C ASP A 241 -39.39 -4.93 60.67
N LYS A 242 -40.14 -5.58 59.78
CA LYS A 242 -41.44 -5.09 59.29
C LYS A 242 -42.48 -6.21 59.41
N PRO A 243 -43.72 -5.89 59.80
CA PRO A 243 -44.82 -6.87 59.76
C PRO A 243 -44.97 -7.47 58.36
N MET A 244 -45.19 -8.78 58.26
CA MET A 244 -45.24 -9.53 57.00
C MET A 244 -46.21 -8.95 55.97
N ALA A 245 -47.36 -8.41 56.42
CA ALA A 245 -48.33 -7.76 55.54
C ALA A 245 -47.76 -6.50 54.86
N THR A 246 -47.07 -5.64 55.61
CA THR A 246 -46.44 -4.40 55.09
C THR A 246 -45.22 -4.70 54.23
N LEU A 247 -44.51 -5.79 54.52
CA LEU A 247 -43.39 -6.25 53.72
C LEU A 247 -43.86 -6.72 52.33
N GLY A 248 -44.93 -7.52 52.27
CA GLY A 248 -45.53 -8.00 51.03
C GLY A 248 -45.94 -6.86 50.09
N ASP A 249 -46.63 -5.84 50.61
CA ASP A 249 -47.06 -4.68 49.83
C ASP A 249 -45.88 -3.89 49.24
N LYS A 250 -44.85 -3.61 50.05
CA LYS A 250 -43.68 -2.84 49.60
C LYS A 250 -42.86 -3.60 48.55
N VAL A 251 -42.70 -4.91 48.72
CA VAL A 251 -42.03 -5.77 47.73
C VAL A 251 -42.80 -5.78 46.41
N LEU A 252 -44.12 -5.96 46.47
CA LEU A 252 -44.96 -6.01 45.27
C LEU A 252 -44.98 -4.66 44.52
N VAL A 253 -45.09 -3.53 45.23
CA VAL A 253 -45.02 -2.18 44.64
C VAL A 253 -43.66 -1.93 43.99
N TYR A 254 -42.55 -2.33 44.65
CA TYR A 254 -41.22 -2.20 44.07
C TYR A 254 -41.08 -3.01 42.78
N LEU A 255 -41.47 -4.28 42.78
CA LEU A 255 -41.38 -5.15 41.62
C LEU A 255 -42.29 -4.68 40.48
N ALA A 256 -43.51 -4.23 40.78
CA ALA A 256 -44.43 -3.70 39.78
C ALA A 256 -43.83 -2.47 39.08
N ASN A 257 -43.27 -1.53 39.84
CA ASN A 257 -42.62 -0.35 39.27
C ASN A 257 -41.30 -0.68 38.54
N TYR A 258 -40.50 -1.63 39.05
CA TYR A 258 -39.21 -1.99 38.46
C TYR A 258 -39.35 -2.78 37.15
N LEU A 259 -40.39 -3.60 37.04
CA LEU A 259 -40.71 -4.39 35.85
C LEU A 259 -41.62 -3.63 34.86
N ASP A 260 -42.03 -2.40 35.20
CA ASP A 260 -43.05 -1.63 34.47
C ASP A 260 -44.35 -2.43 34.27
N ALA A 261 -44.74 -3.19 35.31
CA ALA A 261 -45.90 -4.06 35.28
C ALA A 261 -47.16 -3.30 35.75
N PRO A 262 -48.24 -3.27 34.95
CA PRO A 262 -49.43 -2.48 35.27
C PRO A 262 -50.29 -3.08 36.40
N VAL A 263 -50.16 -4.38 36.68
CA VAL A 263 -50.94 -5.12 37.69
C VAL A 263 -50.05 -6.17 38.35
N GLY A 264 -50.21 -6.38 39.67
CA GLY A 264 -49.51 -7.43 40.40
C GLY A 264 -50.27 -7.92 41.63
N ALA A 265 -50.08 -9.18 42.02
CA ALA A 265 -50.60 -9.75 43.26
C ALA A 265 -49.57 -10.72 43.87
N LEU A 266 -49.47 -10.75 45.19
CA LEU A 266 -48.60 -11.66 45.95
C LEU A 266 -49.44 -12.57 46.83
N TYR A 267 -49.17 -13.88 46.76
CA TYR A 267 -49.84 -14.91 47.56
C TYR A 267 -48.83 -15.65 48.43
N LEU A 268 -49.23 -16.03 49.64
CA LEU A 268 -48.50 -16.96 50.50
C LEU A 268 -49.24 -18.30 50.53
N ALA A 269 -48.50 -19.38 50.37
CA ALA A 269 -49.01 -20.72 50.57
C ALA A 269 -49.18 -21.01 52.06
N GLU A 270 -50.39 -21.40 52.45
CA GLU A 270 -50.71 -21.83 53.81
C GLU A 270 -50.51 -23.35 53.98
N PRO A 271 -50.35 -23.85 55.21
CA PRO A 271 -50.05 -25.27 55.46
C PRO A 271 -51.12 -26.26 54.94
N ASP A 272 -52.33 -25.78 54.68
CA ASP A 272 -53.44 -26.54 54.10
C ASP A 272 -53.45 -26.57 52.56
N GLY A 273 -52.45 -25.94 51.93
CA GLY A 273 -52.31 -25.84 50.48
C GLY A 273 -53.08 -24.68 49.85
N THR A 274 -53.83 -23.89 50.63
CA THR A 274 -54.53 -22.70 50.11
C THR A 274 -53.57 -21.53 49.89
N LEU A 275 -53.84 -20.72 48.87
CA LEU A 275 -53.05 -19.52 48.58
C LEU A 275 -53.79 -18.28 49.12
N ARG A 276 -53.29 -17.71 50.22
CA ARG A 276 -53.81 -16.46 50.76
C ARG A 276 -53.10 -15.26 50.14
N ARG A 277 -53.87 -14.31 49.59
CA ARG A 277 -53.31 -13.06 49.06
C ARG A 277 -52.78 -12.18 50.19
N VAL A 278 -51.56 -11.68 50.04
CA VAL A 278 -50.86 -10.85 51.04
C VAL A 278 -50.61 -9.42 50.54
N ALA A 279 -50.54 -9.21 49.22
CA ALA A 279 -50.40 -7.88 48.63
C ALA A 279 -51.05 -7.80 47.24
N GLY A 280 -51.43 -6.59 46.82
CA GLY A 280 -52.00 -6.31 45.50
C GLY A 280 -51.67 -4.90 45.00
N VAL A 281 -51.33 -4.77 43.70
CA VAL A 281 -51.14 -3.49 43.00
C VAL A 281 -52.13 -3.43 41.84
N ALA A 282 -53.02 -2.44 41.86
CA ALA A 282 -54.11 -2.27 40.90
C ALA A 282 -55.05 -3.50 40.76
N VAL A 283 -55.16 -4.31 41.82
CA VAL A 283 -56.09 -5.45 41.92
C VAL A 283 -57.19 -5.14 42.95
N PRO A 284 -58.48 -5.42 42.67
CA PRO A 284 -59.59 -5.20 43.60
C PRO A 284 -59.39 -5.92 44.95
N ALA A 285 -59.80 -5.29 46.06
CA ALA A 285 -59.56 -5.78 47.43
C ALA A 285 -60.32 -7.08 47.77
N ASP A 286 -61.28 -7.46 46.95
CA ASP A 286 -62.27 -8.53 47.09
C ASP A 286 -61.93 -9.83 46.30
N ALA A 287 -60.72 -9.95 45.76
CA ALA A 287 -60.30 -11.15 45.02
C ALA A 287 -60.27 -12.42 45.92
N PRO A 288 -60.79 -13.58 45.44
CA PRO A 288 -61.01 -14.79 46.25
C PRO A 288 -59.72 -15.52 46.66
N LEU A 289 -59.84 -16.32 47.73
CA LEU A 289 -58.84 -17.34 48.13
C LEU A 289 -58.75 -18.38 47.01
N ILE A 290 -57.54 -18.69 46.52
CA ILE A 290 -57.37 -19.64 45.41
C ILE A 290 -57.14 -21.03 46.02
N CYS A 291 -57.98 -21.99 45.63
CA CYS A 291 -57.87 -23.38 46.08
C CYS A 291 -56.79 -24.15 45.28
N PRO A 292 -56.24 -25.24 45.84
CA PRO A 292 -55.33 -26.12 45.10
C PRO A 292 -55.97 -26.61 43.79
N ALA A 293 -55.20 -26.62 42.70
CA ALA A 293 -55.62 -26.98 41.33
C ALA A 293 -56.59 -26.01 40.62
N GLU A 294 -56.87 -24.83 41.19
CA GLU A 294 -57.73 -23.82 40.58
C GLU A 294 -56.95 -22.76 39.79
N GLY A 295 -57.21 -22.65 38.49
CA GLY A 295 -56.56 -21.68 37.60
C GLY A 295 -55.04 -21.90 37.41
N LEU A 296 -54.37 -20.96 36.74
CA LEU A 296 -52.91 -21.03 36.50
C LEU A 296 -52.08 -20.86 37.79
N LEU A 297 -52.65 -20.24 38.83
CA LEU A 297 -51.98 -20.01 40.11
C LEU A 297 -52.09 -21.21 41.07
N GLY A 298 -53.18 -21.98 41.03
CA GLY A 298 -53.34 -23.19 41.85
C GLY A 298 -52.66 -24.44 41.26
N GLN A 299 -52.08 -24.35 40.06
CA GLN A 299 -51.37 -25.45 39.37
C GLN A 299 -49.83 -25.32 39.41
N ALA A 300 -49.29 -24.18 39.85
CA ALA A 300 -47.86 -23.91 39.98
C ALA A 300 -47.30 -24.39 41.32
#